data_AF-A0A1Y1BD26-F1
#
_entry.id   AF-A0A1Y1BD26-F1
#
_cell.length_a   1.000
_cell.length_b   1.000
_cell.length_c   1.000
_cell.angle_alpha   90.00
_cell.angle_beta   90.00
_cell.angle_gamma   90.00
#
_symmetry.space_group_name_H-M   'P 1'
#
loop_
_entity.id
_entity.type
_entity.pdbx_description
1 polymer ?
#
loop_
_entity_poly.entity_id
_entity_poly.type
_entity_poly.pdbx_seq_one_letter_code
_entity_poly.pdbx_strand_id
1 'polypeptide(L)'
;MGVTKKPDLTDPVLRAKLAKGMGHNYYGEPAWPNDLLYIFPVVILGTIACTVGLAVLEPSMIGEPANPFATPLEILPEWYFYPVFQILRTVPNKLLGVLLMASVPVGLLTVPFLENVNKFQNPFRRPVATTVFLIGTAVALWLGIGATLPIDESLTLGLFQFDIGEEENILFNIYLGRENPFILKQLLPRYMFFNRFFLIHFNILQNDQGLISIFLIYSINSNISLIDCSPRCFSFIKSSLL
;
A
#
# COMPACT_ATOMS: atom_id res chain seq x y z
N MET A 1 -39.32 12.12 8.82
CA MET A 1 -38.99 12.34 7.39
C MET A 1 -38.95 13.84 7.16
N GLY A 2 -37.85 14.36 6.60
CA GLY A 2 -37.69 15.79 6.31
C GLY A 2 -38.53 16.25 5.10
N VAL A 3 -38.59 17.57 4.89
CA VAL A 3 -39.21 18.16 3.69
C VAL A 3 -38.33 17.85 2.48
N THR A 4 -38.87 17.11 1.51
CA THR A 4 -38.12 16.70 0.32
C THR A 4 -38.80 17.19 -0.95
N LYS A 5 -38.01 17.77 -1.86
CA LYS A 5 -38.43 18.15 -3.21
C LYS A 5 -38.10 17.02 -4.18
N LYS A 6 -39.10 16.54 -4.94
CA LYS A 6 -38.88 15.56 -6.02
C LYS A 6 -38.24 16.21 -7.26
N PRO A 7 -37.47 15.46 -8.07
CA PRO A 7 -36.92 15.97 -9.32
C PRO A 7 -38.04 16.27 -10.33
N ASP A 8 -37.99 17.45 -10.96
CA ASP A 8 -38.92 17.84 -12.02
C ASP A 8 -38.43 17.32 -13.38
N LEU A 9 -38.94 16.16 -13.77
CA LEU A 9 -38.58 15.52 -15.05
C LEU A 9 -39.28 16.16 -16.25
N THR A 10 -40.14 17.16 -16.06
CA THR A 10 -40.76 17.88 -17.17
C THR A 10 -39.86 18.99 -17.72
N ASP A 11 -38.94 19.52 -16.90
CA ASP A 11 -37.98 20.54 -17.31
C ASP A 11 -36.90 19.97 -18.27
N PRO A 12 -36.84 20.42 -19.53
CA PRO A 12 -35.82 19.96 -20.48
C PRO A 12 -34.40 20.38 -20.06
N VAL A 13 -34.23 21.48 -19.31
CA VAL A 13 -32.92 21.94 -18.85
C VAL A 13 -32.36 21.00 -17.80
N LEU A 14 -33.17 20.62 -16.81
CA LEU A 14 -32.76 19.64 -15.79
C LEU A 14 -32.41 18.29 -16.42
N ARG A 15 -33.22 17.80 -17.36
CA ARG A 15 -32.93 16.54 -18.08
C ARG A 15 -31.61 16.58 -18.83
N ALA A 16 -31.31 17.68 -19.51
CA ALA A 16 -30.04 17.86 -20.23
C ALA A 16 -28.83 17.88 -19.27
N LYS A 17 -28.98 18.40 -18.05
CA LYS A 17 -27.94 18.37 -17.01
C LYS A 17 -27.75 16.97 -16.43
N LEU A 18 -28.84 16.27 -16.11
CA LEU A 18 -28.80 14.91 -15.57
C LEU A 18 -28.16 13.92 -16.55
N ALA A 19 -28.42 14.06 -17.85
CA ALA A 19 -27.78 13.25 -18.89
C ALA A 19 -26.25 13.38 -18.91
N LYS A 20 -25.70 14.49 -18.41
CA LYS A 20 -24.26 14.75 -18.27
C LYS A 20 -23.72 14.44 -16.88
N GLY A 21 -24.52 13.85 -15.98
CA GLY A 21 -24.15 13.59 -14.59
C GLY A 21 -24.19 14.81 -13.67
N MET A 22 -24.75 15.93 -14.11
CA MET A 22 -24.86 17.18 -13.34
C MET A 22 -26.31 17.44 -12.87
N GLY A 23 -26.53 18.45 -12.04
CA GLY A 23 -27.89 18.87 -11.65
C GLY A 23 -28.53 18.02 -10.55
N HIS A 24 -27.75 17.22 -9.83
CA HIS A 24 -28.22 16.42 -8.70
C HIS A 24 -28.54 17.27 -7.45
N ASN A 25 -28.34 18.59 -7.52
CA ASN A 25 -28.66 19.58 -6.48
C ASN A 25 -30.06 20.23 -6.63
N TYR A 26 -30.83 19.90 -7.66
CA TYR A 26 -32.15 20.52 -7.92
C TYR A 26 -33.32 19.87 -7.17
N TYR A 27 -33.07 18.74 -6.51
CA TYR A 27 -34.01 17.93 -5.77
C TYR A 27 -33.39 17.47 -4.44
N GLY A 28 -34.20 16.94 -3.53
CA GLY A 28 -33.79 16.56 -2.18
C GLY A 28 -34.20 17.59 -1.14
N GLU A 29 -33.42 17.70 -0.08
CA GLU A 29 -33.64 18.65 1.01
C GLU A 29 -33.12 20.05 0.61
N PRO A 30 -33.83 21.14 0.93
CA PRO A 30 -33.32 22.49 0.71
C PRO A 30 -32.03 22.74 1.51
N ALA A 31 -30.95 23.09 0.81
CA ALA A 31 -29.66 23.39 1.45
C ALA A 31 -29.78 24.53 2.47
N TRP A 32 -30.55 25.57 2.13
CA TRP A 32 -30.89 26.66 3.05
C TRP A 32 -32.35 26.54 3.52
N PRO A 33 -32.64 26.71 4.82
CA PRO A 33 -31.70 26.88 5.94
C PRO A 33 -31.21 25.54 6.54
N ASN A 34 -31.83 24.42 6.15
CA ASN A 34 -31.77 23.16 6.91
C ASN A 34 -30.35 22.65 7.12
N ASP A 35 -29.53 22.59 6.06
CA ASP A 35 -28.17 22.07 6.14
C ASP A 35 -27.17 23.19 6.47
N LEU A 36 -27.20 24.27 5.66
CA LEU A 36 -26.23 25.36 5.74
C LEU A 36 -26.31 26.18 7.03
N LEU A 37 -27.51 26.42 7.58
CA LEU A 37 -27.66 27.25 8.77
C LEU A 37 -27.73 26.42 10.05
N TYR A 38 -28.33 25.24 10.02
CA TYR A 38 -28.51 24.44 11.24
C TYR A 38 -27.45 23.36 11.42
N ILE A 39 -27.10 22.60 10.37
CA ILE A 39 -26.16 21.49 10.51
C ILE A 39 -24.71 21.97 10.43
N PHE A 40 -24.38 22.88 9.52
CA PHE A 40 -23.00 23.32 9.34
C PHE A 40 -22.38 23.93 10.61
N PRO A 41 -23.05 24.83 11.36
CA PRO A 41 -22.49 25.33 12.61
C PRO A 41 -22.33 24.25 13.68
N VAL A 42 -23.20 23.24 13.72
CA VAL A 42 -23.06 22.10 14.65
C VAL A 42 -21.80 21.31 14.34
N VAL A 43 -21.53 21.05 13.07
CA VAL A 43 -20.29 20.38 12.64
C VAL A 43 -19.07 21.23 12.97
N ILE A 44 -19.11 22.53 12.68
CA ILE A 44 -18.00 23.46 12.95
C ILE A 44 -17.71 23.54 14.45
N LEU A 45 -18.74 23.73 15.28
CA LEU A 45 -18.55 23.81 16.73
C LEU A 45 -18.10 22.46 17.31
N GLY A 46 -18.60 21.34 16.76
CA GLY A 46 -18.16 20.00 17.16
C GLY A 46 -16.68 19.76 16.87
N THR A 47 -16.20 20.09 15.67
CA THR A 47 -14.78 19.93 15.31
C THR A 47 -13.87 20.86 16.12
N ILE A 48 -14.28 22.11 16.35
CA ILE A 48 -13.56 23.05 17.22
C ILE A 48 -13.53 22.53 18.66
N ALA A 49 -14.64 22.05 19.21
CA ALA A 49 -14.69 21.52 20.56
C ALA A 49 -13.77 20.31 20.74
N CYS A 50 -13.74 19.38 19.77
CA CYS A 50 -12.84 18.23 19.81
C CYS A 50 -11.36 18.63 19.74
N THR A 51 -11.00 19.55 18.84
CA THR A 51 -9.60 20.00 18.69
C THR A 51 -9.11 20.78 19.90
N VAL A 52 -9.94 21.67 20.46
CA VAL A 52 -9.64 22.39 21.71
C VAL A 52 -9.55 21.41 22.88
N GLY A 53 -10.46 20.42 22.94
CA GLY A 53 -10.43 19.38 23.95
C GLY A 53 -9.11 18.60 23.95
N LEU A 54 -8.65 18.15 22.77
CA LEU A 54 -7.36 17.46 22.63
C LEU A 54 -6.18 18.37 23.01
N ALA A 55 -6.17 19.62 22.55
CA ALA A 55 -5.09 20.57 22.83
C ALA A 55 -4.95 20.91 24.32
N VAL A 56 -6.07 20.91 25.08
CA VAL A 56 -6.08 21.17 26.52
C VAL A 56 -5.70 19.91 27.32
N LEU A 57 -6.20 18.74 26.92
CA LEU A 57 -5.95 17.49 27.61
C LEU A 57 -4.53 16.95 27.38
N GLU A 58 -3.97 17.19 26.19
CA GLU A 58 -2.63 16.75 25.79
C GLU A 58 -1.86 17.93 25.16
N PRO A 59 -1.30 18.83 25.98
CA PRO A 59 -0.54 19.96 25.46
C PRO A 59 0.77 19.49 24.79
N SER A 60 1.14 20.17 23.71
CA SER A 60 2.37 19.85 22.96
C SER A 60 3.61 20.02 23.83
N MET A 61 4.51 19.04 23.80
CA MET A 61 5.80 19.12 24.50
C MET A 61 6.77 20.05 23.77
N ILE A 62 7.56 20.81 24.54
CA ILE A 62 8.66 21.62 24.01
C ILE A 62 9.93 20.79 24.04
N GLY A 63 10.56 20.61 22.88
CA GLY A 63 11.81 19.87 22.74
C GLY A 63 13.07 20.70 23.05
N GLU A 64 14.22 20.04 23.02
CA GLU A 64 15.52 20.68 23.17
C GLU A 64 15.86 21.59 21.97
N PRO A 65 16.66 22.66 22.15
CA PRO A 65 17.10 23.50 21.05
C PRO A 65 17.95 22.70 20.05
N ALA A 66 17.83 23.03 18.77
CA ALA A 66 18.54 22.31 17.70
C ALA A 66 20.07 22.38 17.87
N ASN A 67 20.72 21.22 17.86
CA ASN A 67 22.18 21.09 17.91
C ASN A 67 22.69 20.35 16.65
N PRO A 68 23.48 21.00 15.77
CA PRO A 68 23.96 20.35 14.54
C PRO A 68 25.03 19.26 14.78
N PHE A 69 25.62 19.18 15.97
CA PHE A 69 26.68 18.21 16.28
C PHE A 69 26.19 16.98 17.05
N ALA A 70 24.90 16.92 17.38
CA ALA A 70 24.31 15.80 18.12
C ALA A 70 23.04 15.32 17.40
N THR A 71 23.06 14.07 16.92
CA THR A 71 21.87 13.41 16.33
C THR A 71 21.10 12.68 17.43
N PRO A 72 19.78 12.91 17.57
CA PRO A 72 18.97 12.17 18.53
C PRO A 72 18.87 10.69 18.13
N LEU A 73 18.60 9.82 19.10
CA LEU A 73 18.51 8.37 18.91
C LEU A 73 17.33 7.97 18.01
N GLU A 74 16.21 8.68 18.13
CA GLU A 74 15.01 8.49 17.33
C GLU A 74 14.78 9.70 16.42
N ILE A 75 14.72 9.45 15.11
CA ILE A 75 14.46 10.47 14.10
C ILE A 75 13.25 10.00 13.29
N LEU A 76 12.09 10.56 13.60
CA LEU A 76 10.83 10.26 12.91
C LEU A 76 10.22 11.58 12.41
N PRO A 77 9.66 11.60 11.19
CA PRO A 77 8.90 12.74 10.71
C PRO A 77 7.49 12.75 11.33
N GLU A 78 6.57 13.56 10.80
CA GLU A 78 5.16 13.48 11.19
C GLU A 78 4.47 12.22 10.66
N TRP A 79 3.42 11.77 11.33
CA TRP A 79 2.78 10.47 11.13
C TRP A 79 2.28 10.20 9.70
N TYR A 80 1.81 11.23 8.99
CA TYR A 80 1.34 11.09 7.61
C TYR A 80 2.49 10.93 6.60
N PHE A 81 3.73 11.20 7.00
CA PHE A 81 4.93 10.92 6.20
C PHE A 81 5.56 9.55 6.49
N TYR A 82 5.08 8.80 7.49
CA TYR A 82 5.62 7.48 7.84
C TYR A 82 5.71 6.50 6.65
N PRO A 83 4.68 6.35 5.79
CA PRO A 83 4.77 5.42 4.66
C PRO A 83 5.88 5.80 3.67
N VAL A 84 6.06 7.10 3.42
CA VAL A 84 7.10 7.62 2.52
C VAL A 84 8.49 7.48 3.15
N PHE A 85 8.60 7.77 4.44
CA PHE A 85 9.84 7.60 5.20
C PHE A 85 10.32 6.14 5.19
N GLN A 86 9.39 5.19 5.36
CA GLN A 86 9.69 3.76 5.28
C GLN A 86 10.24 3.37 3.90
N ILE A 87 9.66 3.89 2.81
CA ILE A 87 10.15 3.64 1.44
C ILE A 87 11.57 4.19 1.28
N LEU A 88 11.85 5.40 1.79
CA LEU A 88 13.16 6.05 1.63
C LEU A 88 14.28 5.31 2.36
N ARG A 89 14.01 4.71 3.53
CA ARG A 89 15.03 3.98 4.30
C ARG A 89 15.19 2.51 3.90
N THR A 90 14.18 1.91 3.26
CA THR A 90 14.23 0.50 2.83
C THR A 90 14.86 0.31 1.45
N VAL A 91 14.73 1.29 0.56
CA VAL A 91 15.27 1.20 -0.80
C VAL A 91 16.76 1.58 -0.81
N PRO A 92 17.68 0.68 -1.20
CA PRO A 92 19.12 0.95 -1.16
C PRO A 92 19.55 2.02 -2.16
N ASN A 93 18.82 2.18 -3.27
CA ASN A 93 19.10 3.18 -4.29
C ASN A 93 18.35 4.50 -4.00
N LYS A 94 19.12 5.56 -3.73
CA LYS A 94 18.60 6.91 -3.43
C LYS A 94 17.70 7.48 -4.52
N LEU A 95 18.02 7.26 -5.80
CA LEU A 95 17.22 7.78 -6.91
C LEU A 95 15.85 7.06 -6.98
N LEU A 96 15.85 5.73 -6.82
CA LEU A 96 14.63 4.94 -6.85
C LEU A 96 13.69 5.31 -5.70
N GLY A 97 14.22 5.52 -4.49
CA GLY A 97 13.43 5.97 -3.33
C GLY A 97 12.73 7.30 -3.59
N VAL A 98 13.43 8.29 -4.17
CA VAL A 98 12.84 9.59 -4.52
C VAL A 98 11.79 9.47 -5.61
N LEU A 99 12.01 8.63 -6.62
CA LEU A 99 11.03 8.37 -7.68
C LEU A 99 9.76 7.70 -7.12
N LEU A 100 9.89 6.75 -6.19
CA LEU A 100 8.75 6.10 -5.53
C LEU A 100 7.97 7.07 -4.63
N MET A 101 8.65 7.99 -3.95
CA MET A 101 7.97 9.06 -3.21
C MET A 101 7.15 9.96 -4.14
N ALA A 102 7.74 10.39 -5.26
CA ALA A 102 7.06 11.23 -6.25
C ALA A 102 5.92 10.50 -6.98
N SER A 103 5.99 9.16 -7.08
CA SER A 103 4.96 8.37 -7.75
C SER A 103 3.63 8.35 -7.00
N VAL A 104 3.60 8.58 -5.69
CA VAL A 104 2.36 8.61 -4.90
C VAL A 104 1.39 9.70 -5.37
N PRO A 105 1.74 11.01 -5.37
CA PRO A 105 0.85 12.05 -5.87
C PRO A 105 0.60 11.96 -7.38
N VAL A 106 1.61 11.57 -8.17
CA VAL A 106 1.46 11.40 -9.63
C VAL A 106 0.49 10.27 -9.95
N GLY A 107 0.59 9.15 -9.24
CA GLY A 107 -0.32 8.01 -9.35
C GLY A 107 -1.76 8.40 -9.02
N LEU A 108 -1.97 9.11 -7.90
CA LEU A 108 -3.29 9.62 -7.50
C LEU A 108 -3.90 10.57 -8.55
N LEU A 109 -3.09 11.41 -9.19
CA LEU A 109 -3.55 12.29 -10.28
C LEU A 109 -4.08 11.49 -11.47
N THR A 110 -3.49 10.34 -11.77
CA THR A 110 -3.89 9.50 -12.91
C THR A 110 -5.15 8.67 -12.69
N VAL A 111 -5.61 8.50 -11.44
CA VAL A 111 -6.79 7.70 -11.08
C VAL A 111 -8.05 8.03 -11.91
N PRO A 112 -8.53 9.28 -11.97
CA PRO A 112 -9.76 9.59 -12.72
C PRO A 112 -9.65 9.29 -14.23
N PHE A 113 -8.44 9.33 -14.80
CA PHE A 113 -8.23 9.04 -16.22
C PHE A 113 -8.23 7.53 -16.50
N LEU A 114 -7.65 6.73 -15.61
CA LEU A 114 -7.62 5.27 -15.72
C LEU A 114 -8.99 4.64 -15.41
N GLU A 115 -9.71 5.19 -14.44
CA GLU A 115 -11.00 4.65 -13.98
C GLU A 115 -12.20 5.07 -14.84
N ASN A 116 -11.98 5.96 -15.83
CA ASN A 116 -13.03 6.46 -16.73
C ASN A 116 -13.63 5.38 -17.67
N VAL A 117 -13.09 4.16 -17.64
CA VAL A 117 -13.63 3.02 -18.41
C VAL A 117 -15.07 2.68 -17.98
N ASN A 118 -15.41 2.88 -16.70
CA ASN A 118 -16.72 2.49 -16.15
C ASN A 118 -17.45 3.69 -15.52
N LYS A 119 -18.75 3.83 -15.82
CA LYS A 119 -19.62 4.90 -15.26
C LYS A 119 -20.18 4.60 -13.87
N PHE A 120 -19.95 3.40 -13.34
CA PHE A 120 -20.51 3.00 -12.05
C PHE A 120 -19.82 3.74 -10.89
N GLN A 121 -20.59 4.26 -9.95
CA GLN A 121 -20.05 4.95 -8.77
C GLN A 121 -20.02 4.06 -7.52
N ASN A 122 -20.89 3.06 -7.45
CA ASN A 122 -20.97 2.16 -6.29
C ASN A 122 -19.74 1.22 -6.24
N PRO A 123 -18.99 1.16 -5.12
CA PRO A 123 -17.84 0.25 -4.94
C PRO A 123 -18.16 -1.22 -5.21
N PHE A 124 -19.36 -1.69 -4.82
CA PHE A 124 -19.77 -3.08 -5.05
C PHE A 124 -19.94 -3.43 -6.54
N ARG A 125 -20.12 -2.43 -7.42
CA ARG A 125 -20.16 -2.60 -8.87
C ARG A 125 -18.79 -2.43 -9.54
N ARG A 126 -17.75 -2.16 -8.75
CA ARG A 126 -16.36 -1.96 -9.19
C ARG A 126 -15.40 -2.80 -8.34
N PRO A 127 -15.51 -4.15 -8.38
CA PRO A 127 -14.75 -5.03 -7.50
C PRO A 127 -13.24 -4.87 -7.68
N VAL A 128 -12.74 -4.75 -8.92
CA VAL A 128 -11.30 -4.61 -9.20
C VAL A 128 -10.72 -3.33 -8.58
N ALA A 129 -11.33 -2.18 -8.85
CA ALA A 129 -10.86 -0.89 -8.31
C ALA A 129 -10.93 -0.86 -6.77
N THR A 130 -12.01 -1.41 -6.19
CA THR A 130 -12.18 -1.50 -4.74
C THR A 130 -11.10 -2.38 -4.12
N THR A 131 -10.78 -3.54 -4.71
CA THR A 131 -9.70 -4.40 -4.21
C THR A 131 -8.33 -3.72 -4.30
N VAL A 132 -8.02 -3.02 -5.40
CA VAL A 132 -6.76 -2.26 -5.53
C VAL A 132 -6.66 -1.17 -4.48
N PHE A 133 -7.74 -0.43 -4.23
CA PHE A 133 -7.79 0.59 -3.17
C PHE A 133 -7.57 -0.01 -1.77
N LEU A 134 -8.20 -1.16 -1.47
CA LEU A 134 -8.03 -1.84 -0.18
C LEU A 134 -6.59 -2.35 0.01
N ILE A 135 -6.00 -2.96 -1.02
CA ILE A 135 -4.59 -3.40 -0.98
C ILE A 135 -3.67 -2.20 -0.80
N GLY A 136 -3.86 -1.12 -1.56
CA GLY A 136 -3.05 0.10 -1.44
C GLY A 136 -3.15 0.73 -0.04
N THR A 137 -4.35 0.74 0.55
CA THR A 137 -4.58 1.23 1.92
C THR A 137 -3.89 0.32 2.94
N ALA A 138 -3.99 -1.01 2.79
CA ALA A 138 -3.32 -1.96 3.67
C ALA A 138 -1.80 -1.83 3.60
N VAL A 139 -1.22 -1.63 2.40
CA VAL A 139 0.22 -1.39 2.22
C VAL A 139 0.65 -0.06 2.84
N ALA A 140 -0.13 1.02 2.68
CA ALA A 140 0.17 2.30 3.30
C ALA A 140 0.19 2.20 4.84
N LEU A 141 -0.77 1.48 5.43
CA LEU A 141 -0.80 1.20 6.87
C LEU A 141 0.38 0.32 7.30
N TRP A 142 0.68 -0.74 6.53
CA TRP A 142 1.81 -1.63 6.81
C TRP A 142 3.13 -0.87 6.85
N LEU A 143 3.39 -0.01 5.85
CA LEU A 143 4.58 0.84 5.79
C LEU A 143 4.58 1.89 6.91
N GLY A 144 3.42 2.45 7.24
CA GLY A 144 3.27 3.41 8.33
C GLY A 144 3.63 2.82 9.70
N ILE A 145 3.19 1.60 9.99
CA ILE A 145 3.55 0.87 11.22
C ILE A 145 5.02 0.44 11.16
N GLY A 146 5.48 -0.05 10.01
CA GLY A 146 6.87 -0.46 9.80
C GLY A 146 7.87 0.66 10.06
N ALA A 147 7.49 1.93 9.83
CA ALA A 147 8.32 3.12 10.05
C ALA A 147 8.78 3.30 11.51
N THR A 148 7.97 2.89 12.49
CA THR A 148 8.29 3.04 13.92
C THR A 148 9.14 1.89 14.46
N LEU A 149 9.34 0.84 13.68
CA LEU A 149 10.11 -0.34 14.05
C LEU A 149 11.57 -0.26 13.56
N PRO A 150 12.49 -1.05 14.15
CA PRO A 150 13.84 -1.20 13.62
C PRO A 150 13.81 -1.78 12.19
N ILE A 151 14.84 -1.45 11.40
CA ILE A 151 14.85 -1.76 9.97
C ILE A 151 14.77 -3.28 9.69
N ASP A 152 15.38 -4.08 10.55
CA ASP A 152 15.47 -5.54 10.42
C ASP A 152 14.08 -6.22 10.50
N GLU A 153 13.17 -5.65 11.29
CA GLU A 153 11.81 -6.19 11.49
C GLU A 153 10.75 -5.40 10.73
N SER A 154 11.13 -4.29 10.08
CA SER A 154 10.18 -3.34 9.51
C SER A 154 9.32 -3.92 8.37
N LEU A 155 9.81 -4.96 7.69
CA LEU A 155 9.09 -5.69 6.64
C LEU A 155 8.16 -6.78 7.20
N THR A 156 8.52 -7.36 8.34
CA THR A 156 7.79 -8.47 8.96
C THR A 156 6.87 -8.02 10.09
N LEU A 157 6.98 -6.75 10.51
CA LEU A 157 6.32 -6.14 11.66
C LEU A 157 6.50 -6.93 12.96
N GLY A 158 7.62 -7.67 13.08
CA GLY A 158 7.87 -8.57 14.20
C GLY A 158 6.95 -9.80 14.25
N LEU A 159 6.08 -10.01 13.27
CA LEU A 159 5.16 -11.17 13.19
C LEU A 159 5.84 -12.41 12.61
N PHE A 160 6.90 -12.22 11.83
CA PHE A 160 7.74 -13.27 11.29
C PHE A 160 9.21 -12.93 11.58
N GLN A 161 9.84 -13.66 12.50
CA GLN A 161 11.29 -13.58 12.69
C GLN A 161 11.96 -14.16 11.44
N PHE A 162 12.51 -13.27 10.62
CA PHE A 162 13.51 -13.63 9.63
C PHE A 162 14.87 -13.44 10.28
N ASP A 163 15.46 -14.52 10.80
CA ASP A 163 16.86 -14.54 11.18
C ASP A 163 17.72 -14.52 9.90
N ILE A 164 17.87 -13.35 9.28
CA ILE A 164 18.73 -13.14 8.10
C ILE A 164 20.19 -13.47 8.43
N GLY A 165 20.57 -13.47 9.72
CA GLY A 165 21.91 -13.86 10.20
C GLY A 165 22.21 -15.36 10.14
N GLU A 166 21.21 -16.23 9.98
CA GLU A 166 21.43 -17.68 9.89
C GLU A 166 21.55 -18.18 8.45
N GLU A 167 20.93 -17.48 7.48
CA GLU A 167 20.93 -17.91 6.08
C GLU A 167 22.29 -17.75 5.39
N GLU A 168 23.09 -16.73 5.72
CA GLU A 168 24.47 -16.63 5.19
C GLU A 168 25.40 -17.70 5.78
N ASN A 169 25.23 -18.06 7.07
CA ASN A 169 26.06 -19.08 7.73
C ASN A 169 25.72 -20.50 7.27
N ILE A 170 24.44 -20.78 6.98
CA ILE A 170 23.98 -22.07 6.48
C ILE A 170 24.42 -22.24 5.01
N LEU A 171 24.29 -21.22 4.16
CA LEU A 171 24.79 -21.30 2.78
C LEU A 171 26.32 -21.47 2.76
N PHE A 172 27.06 -20.77 3.62
CA PHE A 172 28.52 -20.89 3.71
C PHE A 172 28.95 -22.27 4.26
N ASN A 173 28.28 -22.84 5.26
CA ASN A 173 28.58 -24.20 5.74
C ASN A 173 28.16 -25.32 4.75
N ILE A 174 27.15 -25.09 3.92
CA ILE A 174 26.76 -26.00 2.84
C ILE A 174 27.78 -25.94 1.68
N TYR A 175 28.27 -24.75 1.32
CA TYR A 175 29.37 -24.60 0.36
C TYR A 175 30.68 -25.24 0.85
N LEU A 176 30.88 -25.30 2.18
CA LEU A 176 32.03 -25.93 2.83
C LEU A 176 31.79 -27.40 3.23
N GLY A 177 30.63 -27.99 2.89
CA GLY A 177 30.35 -29.42 3.00
C GLY A 177 30.26 -29.99 4.43
N ARG A 178 29.88 -29.19 5.43
CA ARG A 178 29.87 -29.60 6.85
C ARG A 178 28.55 -30.12 7.43
N GLU A 179 27.44 -30.08 6.69
CA GLU A 179 26.10 -30.42 7.21
C GLU A 179 25.47 -31.66 6.52
N ASN A 180 24.73 -32.47 7.29
CA ASN A 180 24.14 -33.73 6.85
C ASN A 180 22.92 -33.54 5.91
N PRO A 181 22.74 -34.37 4.87
CA PRO A 181 21.68 -34.23 3.85
C PRO A 181 20.24 -34.46 4.37
N PHE A 182 20.06 -34.78 5.65
CA PHE A 182 18.77 -35.07 6.27
C PHE A 182 18.01 -33.78 6.67
N ILE A 183 18.73 -32.71 7.05
CA ILE A 183 18.13 -31.42 7.44
C ILE A 183 17.52 -30.68 6.23
N LEU A 184 18.07 -30.94 5.02
CA LEU A 184 17.62 -30.34 3.75
C LEU A 184 16.15 -30.67 3.43
N LYS A 185 15.65 -31.85 3.80
CA LYS A 185 14.26 -32.28 3.53
C LYS A 185 13.23 -31.67 4.48
N GLN A 186 13.66 -31.22 5.65
CA GLN A 186 12.76 -30.71 6.69
C GLN A 186 12.50 -29.22 6.55
N LEU A 187 13.43 -28.47 5.93
CA LEU A 187 13.31 -27.04 5.70
C LEU A 187 12.58 -26.69 4.37
N LEU A 188 12.62 -27.59 3.38
CA LEU A 188 11.97 -27.43 2.07
C LEU A 188 10.46 -27.05 2.09
N PRO A 189 9.61 -27.64 2.97
CA PRO A 189 8.20 -27.21 3.06
C PRO A 189 8.03 -25.81 3.68
N ARG A 190 8.99 -25.32 4.50
CA ARG A 190 9.00 -23.95 5.04
C ARG A 190 9.30 -22.91 3.95
N TYR A 191 10.19 -23.24 3.01
CA TYR A 191 10.51 -22.40 1.84
C TYR A 191 9.39 -22.34 0.79
N MET A 192 8.65 -23.43 0.56
CA MET A 192 7.56 -23.46 -0.45
C MET A 192 6.30 -22.73 0.00
N PHE A 193 5.98 -22.74 1.30
CA PHE A 193 4.80 -22.03 1.83
C PHE A 193 4.99 -20.50 1.75
N PHE A 194 6.21 -20.02 1.96
CA PHE A 194 6.55 -18.59 1.91
C PHE A 194 6.50 -18.02 0.49
N ASN A 195 6.95 -18.77 -0.52
CA ASN A 195 6.86 -18.36 -1.92
C ASN A 195 5.41 -18.21 -2.41
N ARG A 196 4.44 -18.94 -1.86
CA ARG A 196 3.06 -18.93 -2.40
C ARG A 196 2.18 -17.77 -1.91
N PHE A 197 2.51 -17.15 -0.77
CA PHE A 197 1.69 -16.09 -0.17
C PHE A 197 2.21 -14.68 -0.49
N PHE A 198 3.52 -14.55 -0.77
CA PHE A 198 4.18 -13.28 -1.11
C PHE A 198 4.59 -13.16 -2.59
N LEU A 199 4.15 -14.08 -3.45
CA LEU A 199 4.23 -13.95 -4.92
C LEU A 199 3.14 -13.04 -5.51
N ILE A 200 2.83 -11.92 -4.84
CA ILE A 200 2.44 -10.71 -5.58
C ILE A 200 3.76 -10.09 -6.00
N HIS A 201 4.28 -10.54 -7.14
CA HIS A 201 5.54 -10.06 -7.70
C HIS A 201 5.56 -8.52 -7.79
N PHE A 202 6.31 -7.86 -6.90
CA PHE A 202 7.11 -6.69 -7.30
C PHE A 202 8.41 -7.21 -7.88
N ASN A 203 8.35 -7.79 -9.08
CA ASN A 203 9.57 -8.05 -9.86
C ASN A 203 10.01 -6.73 -10.48
N ILE A 204 10.84 -5.97 -9.78
CA ILE A 204 11.74 -5.03 -10.45
C ILE A 204 12.97 -5.87 -10.84
N LEU A 205 12.85 -6.63 -11.92
CA LEU A 205 14.01 -7.22 -12.58
C LEU A 205 14.76 -6.09 -13.25
N GLN A 206 15.85 -5.64 -12.62
CA GLN A 206 16.79 -4.73 -13.27
C GLN A 206 17.56 -5.54 -14.31
N ASN A 207 17.07 -5.50 -15.55
CA ASN A 207 17.85 -5.91 -16.71
C ASN A 207 18.74 -4.71 -17.11
N ASP A 208 19.96 -4.95 -17.58
CA ASP A 208 21.01 -3.95 -17.93
C ASP A 208 20.63 -2.94 -19.04
N GLN A 209 19.34 -2.76 -19.33
CA GLN A 209 18.78 -1.90 -20.37
C GLN A 209 17.62 -0.98 -19.87
N GLY A 210 17.35 -0.89 -18.56
CA GLY A 210 16.59 0.24 -17.99
C GLY A 210 15.09 0.35 -18.35
N LEU A 211 14.36 -0.76 -18.58
CA LEU A 211 12.91 -0.73 -18.77
C LEU A 211 12.16 -1.29 -17.56
N ILE A 212 11.21 -0.50 -17.04
CA ILE A 212 10.32 -0.84 -15.91
C ILE A 212 8.97 -1.30 -16.50
N SER A 213 8.54 -2.53 -16.21
CA SER A 213 7.19 -3.01 -16.51
C SER A 213 6.55 -3.62 -15.26
N ILE A 214 5.51 -2.95 -14.74
CA ILE A 214 4.71 -3.40 -13.60
C ILE A 214 3.57 -4.28 -14.14
N PHE A 215 3.66 -5.60 -13.96
CA PHE A 215 2.58 -6.53 -14.28
C PHE A 215 1.85 -6.95 -12.99
N LEU A 216 0.60 -6.53 -12.83
CA LEU A 216 -0.35 -7.12 -11.88
C LEU A 216 -0.95 -8.38 -12.52
N ILE A 217 -0.37 -9.55 -12.27
CA ILE A 217 -0.98 -10.83 -12.66
C ILE A 217 -1.90 -11.29 -11.53
N TYR A 218 -3.20 -11.08 -11.70
CA TYR A 218 -4.24 -11.77 -10.94
C TYR A 218 -4.47 -13.14 -11.60
N SER A 219 -4.01 -14.23 -11.00
CA SER A 219 -4.31 -15.59 -11.51
C SER A 219 -5.28 -16.31 -10.57
N ILE A 220 -6.56 -16.24 -10.92
CA ILE A 220 -7.62 -17.13 -10.46
C ILE A 220 -7.71 -18.26 -11.48
N ASN A 221 -7.17 -19.44 -11.18
CA ASN A 221 -7.92 -20.70 -11.26
C ASN A 221 -7.11 -21.95 -10.93
N SER A 222 -7.88 -22.88 -10.38
CA SER A 222 -7.64 -24.27 -10.01
C SER A 222 -7.03 -25.17 -11.09
N ASN A 223 -6.30 -26.17 -10.60
CA ASN A 223 -5.86 -27.42 -11.24
C ASN A 223 -4.69 -27.32 -12.23
N ILE A 224 -3.56 -27.95 -11.88
CA ILE A 224 -2.86 -28.91 -12.74
C ILE A 224 -1.95 -29.80 -11.87
N SER A 225 -2.05 -31.08 -12.19
CA SER A 225 -1.44 -32.29 -11.67
C SER A 225 0.07 -32.26 -11.40
N LEU A 226 0.45 -33.02 -10.37
CA LEU A 226 1.77 -33.64 -10.19
C LEU A 226 2.33 -34.14 -11.52
N ILE A 227 3.47 -33.59 -11.95
CA ILE A 227 4.34 -34.21 -12.95
C ILE A 227 5.68 -34.45 -12.25
N ASP A 228 6.01 -35.73 -12.16
CA ASP A 228 7.14 -36.32 -11.47
C ASP A 228 8.50 -35.67 -11.81
N CYS A 229 9.31 -35.49 -10.77
CA CYS A 229 10.73 -35.20 -10.88
C CYS A 229 11.48 -36.42 -11.44
N SER A 230 12.21 -36.24 -12.54
CA SER A 230 13.22 -37.18 -13.05
C SER A 230 14.62 -36.52 -13.01
N PRO A 231 15.69 -37.25 -12.60
CA PRO A 231 16.97 -36.67 -12.14
C PRO A 231 17.94 -36.27 -13.27
N ARG A 232 17.45 -35.73 -14.39
CA ARG A 232 18.30 -35.35 -15.56
C ARG A 232 18.54 -33.85 -15.77
N CYS A 233 17.95 -32.96 -14.98
CA CYS A 233 18.17 -31.51 -15.15
C CYS A 233 19.43 -30.95 -14.45
N PHE A 234 20.23 -31.77 -13.78
CA PHE A 234 21.39 -31.29 -13.02
C PHE A 234 22.67 -31.05 -13.86
N SER A 235 22.64 -31.22 -15.19
CA SER A 235 23.86 -31.09 -16.02
C SER A 235 23.97 -29.80 -16.85
N PHE A 236 23.02 -28.86 -16.77
CA PHE A 236 23.02 -27.69 -17.67
C PHE A 236 23.60 -26.39 -17.08
N ILE A 237 23.98 -26.36 -15.80
CA ILE A 237 24.52 -25.14 -15.15
C ILE A 237 26.06 -25.14 -15.09
N LYS A 238 26.74 -26.20 -15.53
CA LYS A 238 28.21 -26.30 -15.47
C LYS A 238 28.95 -25.87 -16.75
N SER A 239 28.28 -25.26 -17.73
CA SER A 239 28.90 -24.89 -19.02
C SER A 239 28.82 -23.39 -19.38
N SER A 240 28.48 -22.51 -18.44
CA SER A 240 28.42 -21.05 -18.70
C SER A 240 29.28 -20.21 -17.74
N LEU A 241 30.29 -20.82 -17.13
CA LEU A 241 31.36 -20.11 -16.40
C LEU A 241 32.72 -20.75 -16.77
N LEU A 242 33.12 -20.49 -18.02
CA LEU A 242 34.48 -20.15 -18.44
C LEU A 242 34.36 -18.85 -19.26
#